data_AF-F7X3D2-F1
#
_entry.id   AF-F7X3D2-F1
#
_cell.length_a   1.000
_cell.length_b   1.000
_cell.length_c   1.000
_cell.angle_alpha   90.00
_cell.angle_beta   90.00
_cell.angle_gamma   90.00
#
_symmetry.space_group_name_H-M   'P 1'
#
loop_
_entity.id
_entity.type
_entity.pdbx_description
1 polymer ?
#
loop_
_entity_poly.entity_id
_entity_poly.type
_entity_poly.pdbx_seq_one_letter_code
_entity_poly.pdbx_strand_id
1 'polypeptide(L)'
;MQNDWDKWQAALADPSKIGTGKLTIHPGEPWTGYFRVRRKGGDWEPVQFWRGADGDWYATRSGRPVDRDQIDDLFLWAVKQPISEEAFDRAKAGNGWADEPERPAAGIGHNSGAEADEYEALRIEWLGEREQALAFLKKPIVSKEEADKAAISARRLKDIANRADKLHADEKAPVLVKARKIDSKWRELREEPEGLQKLLKRHQLAWLQEQDRIEKERVRAAAAEAERLRREAEETLSKAKTPEAEREAGEKLAAAKEAEREAEYRRPQAGRTGAKTSLRTRRVGRIIDLETFLASIKDSQEIKDAADKACARLAKANVAVPGMEIVEERTVV
;
A
#
# COMPACT_ATOMS: atom_id res chain seq x y z
N MET A 1 -23.11 61.22 -16.35
CA MET A 1 -22.74 59.84 -16.72
C MET A 1 -21.99 59.27 -15.54
N GLN A 2 -22.56 58.29 -14.85
CA GLN A 2 -21.83 57.54 -13.82
C GLN A 2 -20.66 56.87 -14.53
N ASN A 3 -19.43 57.06 -14.07
CA ASN A 3 -18.29 56.38 -14.66
C ASN A 3 -18.43 54.90 -14.28
N ASP A 4 -18.60 54.02 -15.26
CA ASP A 4 -18.93 52.60 -15.04
C ASP A 4 -17.88 51.86 -14.19
N TRP A 5 -16.69 52.45 -14.04
CA TRP A 5 -15.56 51.97 -13.24
C TRP A 5 -15.60 52.37 -11.75
N ASP A 6 -16.42 53.34 -11.35
CA ASP A 6 -16.38 53.93 -10.01
C ASP A 6 -16.62 52.90 -8.90
N LYS A 7 -17.55 51.95 -9.13
CA LYS A 7 -17.86 50.87 -8.17
C LYS A 7 -16.68 49.91 -7.99
N TRP A 8 -15.99 49.54 -9.08
CA TRP A 8 -14.81 48.68 -9.01
C TRP A 8 -13.64 49.37 -8.32
N GLN A 9 -13.37 50.65 -8.64
CA GLN A 9 -12.29 51.40 -7.99
C GLN A 9 -12.53 51.54 -6.48
N ALA A 10 -13.76 51.83 -6.07
CA ALA A 10 -14.13 51.89 -4.65
C ALA A 10 -14.05 50.51 -3.96
N ALA A 11 -14.45 49.43 -4.65
CA ALA A 11 -14.32 48.07 -4.15
C ALA A 11 -12.86 47.62 -4.02
N LEU A 12 -11.98 48.03 -4.94
CA LEU A 12 -10.55 47.75 -4.90
C LEU A 12 -9.85 48.50 -3.75
N ALA A 13 -10.25 49.75 -3.50
CA ALA A 13 -9.69 50.57 -2.43
C ALA A 13 -10.05 50.07 -1.03
N ASP A 14 -11.28 49.58 -0.82
CA ASP A 14 -11.71 48.98 0.44
C ASP A 14 -12.67 47.79 0.21
N PRO A 15 -12.13 46.58 0.01
CA PRO A 15 -12.94 45.38 -0.22
C PRO A 15 -13.90 45.04 0.93
N SER A 16 -13.67 45.56 2.14
CA SER A 16 -14.54 45.29 3.29
C SER A 16 -15.92 45.95 3.19
N LYS A 17 -16.08 46.93 2.30
CA LYS A 17 -17.34 47.66 2.08
C LYS A 17 -18.25 47.02 1.03
N ILE A 18 -17.76 46.00 0.32
CA ILE A 18 -18.54 45.28 -0.69
C ILE A 18 -19.80 44.67 -0.04
N GLY A 19 -20.97 44.92 -0.62
CA GLY A 19 -22.26 44.52 -0.07
C GLY A 19 -22.91 45.56 0.86
N THR A 20 -22.30 46.74 1.05
CA THR A 20 -22.85 47.81 1.90
C THR A 20 -22.90 49.15 1.19
N GLY A 21 -23.92 49.97 1.50
CA GLY A 21 -24.04 51.34 1.01
C GLY A 21 -23.95 51.46 -0.51
N LYS A 22 -22.99 52.25 -1.00
CA LYS A 22 -22.76 52.49 -2.45
C LYS A 22 -22.19 51.28 -3.19
N LEU A 23 -21.71 50.25 -2.48
CA LEU A 23 -21.21 48.98 -3.03
C LEU A 23 -22.19 47.83 -2.77
N THR A 24 -23.49 48.12 -2.61
CA THR A 24 -24.53 47.08 -2.53
C THR A 24 -24.57 46.28 -3.83
N ILE A 25 -24.60 44.95 -3.70
CA ILE A 25 -24.64 44.02 -4.83
C ILE A 25 -26.10 43.78 -5.20
N HIS A 26 -26.46 44.06 -6.45
CA HIS A 26 -27.78 43.81 -7.00
C HIS A 26 -27.69 42.73 -8.09
N PRO A 27 -28.52 41.67 -8.04
CA PRO A 27 -28.65 40.74 -9.16
C PRO A 27 -29.08 41.47 -10.44
N GLY A 28 -28.48 41.14 -11.58
CA GLY A 28 -28.75 41.81 -12.87
C GLY A 28 -28.03 43.15 -13.06
N GLU A 29 -27.23 43.60 -12.09
CA GLU A 29 -26.40 44.80 -12.21
C GLU A 29 -24.90 44.49 -11.99
N PRO A 30 -24.23 43.81 -12.93
CA PRO A 30 -22.78 43.67 -12.92
C PRO A 30 -22.06 45.02 -12.85
N TRP A 31 -20.83 45.02 -12.35
CA TRP A 31 -19.97 46.20 -12.32
C TRP A 31 -18.87 46.06 -13.34
N THR A 32 -18.55 47.12 -14.09
CA THR A 32 -17.36 47.14 -14.94
C THR A 32 -16.13 47.10 -14.05
N GLY A 33 -15.20 46.19 -14.33
CA GLY A 33 -14.01 46.03 -13.50
C GLY A 33 -13.27 44.71 -13.69
N TYR A 34 -12.19 44.58 -12.93
CA TYR A 34 -11.31 43.42 -12.89
C TYR A 34 -11.44 42.67 -11.56
N PHE A 35 -11.63 41.36 -11.64
CA PHE A 35 -11.89 40.49 -10.50
C PHE A 35 -11.14 39.16 -10.65
N ARG A 36 -11.14 38.35 -9.59
CA ARG A 36 -10.73 36.94 -9.65
C ARG A 36 -11.78 36.02 -9.05
N VAL A 37 -11.91 34.83 -9.60
CA VAL A 37 -12.83 33.81 -9.08
C VAL A 37 -12.10 32.49 -8.96
N ARG A 38 -12.50 31.63 -8.02
CA ARG A 38 -12.04 30.24 -7.97
C ARG A 38 -13.17 29.30 -7.63
N ARG A 39 -13.14 28.10 -8.19
CA ARG A 39 -14.00 27.00 -7.73
C ARG A 39 -13.42 26.43 -6.43
N LYS A 40 -14.25 25.74 -5.65
CA LYS A 40 -13.80 25.09 -4.40
C LYS A 40 -12.68 24.09 -4.72
N GLY A 41 -11.45 24.40 -4.30
CA GLY A 41 -10.26 23.58 -4.57
C GLY A 41 -9.63 23.77 -5.94
N GLY A 42 -10.11 24.71 -6.76
CA GLY A 42 -9.51 25.08 -8.04
C GLY A 42 -8.63 26.34 -7.94
N ASP A 43 -7.92 26.63 -9.03
CA ASP A 43 -7.08 27.81 -9.18
C ASP A 43 -7.91 29.10 -9.24
N TRP A 44 -7.26 30.22 -8.91
CA TRP A 44 -7.79 31.56 -9.16
C TRP A 44 -7.72 31.90 -10.65
N GLU A 45 -8.84 32.34 -11.19
CA GLU A 45 -9.03 32.71 -12.59
C GLU A 45 -9.32 34.21 -12.70
N PRO A 46 -8.64 34.94 -13.62
CA PRO A 46 -8.91 36.34 -13.86
C PRO A 46 -10.24 36.52 -14.59
N VAL A 47 -11.05 37.48 -14.13
CA VAL A 47 -12.36 37.80 -14.69
C VAL A 47 -12.46 39.29 -14.95
N GLN A 48 -12.96 39.67 -16.12
CA GLN A 48 -13.25 41.07 -16.46
C GLN A 48 -14.72 41.17 -16.87
N PHE A 49 -15.41 42.21 -16.39
CA PHE A 49 -16.75 42.58 -16.85
C PHE A 49 -16.70 43.98 -17.46
N TRP A 50 -17.43 44.19 -18.55
CA TRP A 50 -17.56 45.51 -19.18
C TRP A 50 -18.87 45.62 -19.95
N ARG A 51 -19.28 46.86 -20.18
CA ARG A 51 -20.43 47.18 -21.02
C ARG A 51 -19.98 47.45 -22.45
N GLY A 52 -20.59 46.77 -23.42
CA GLY A 52 -20.30 46.95 -24.84
C GLY A 52 -20.90 48.24 -25.39
N ALA A 53 -20.51 48.60 -26.63
CA ALA A 53 -21.05 49.75 -27.35
C ALA A 53 -22.54 49.60 -27.70
N ASP A 54 -23.03 48.36 -27.71
CA ASP A 54 -24.44 47.97 -27.84
C ASP A 54 -25.23 48.14 -26.52
N GLY A 55 -24.56 48.46 -25.41
CA GLY A 55 -25.17 48.61 -24.10
C GLY A 55 -25.38 47.29 -23.35
N ASP A 56 -24.95 46.16 -23.92
CA ASP A 56 -25.03 44.84 -23.31
C ASP A 56 -23.82 44.55 -22.41
N TRP A 57 -23.99 43.61 -21.49
CA TRP A 57 -22.90 43.14 -20.62
C TRP A 57 -22.08 42.04 -21.30
N TYR A 58 -20.76 42.16 -21.13
CA TYR A 58 -19.79 41.17 -21.56
C TYR A 58 -18.88 40.81 -20.40
N ALA A 59 -18.39 39.57 -20.41
CA ALA A 59 -17.37 39.13 -19.47
C ALA A 59 -16.36 38.22 -20.14
N THR A 60 -15.13 38.23 -19.62
CA THR A 60 -14.15 37.18 -19.90
C THR A 60 -13.77 36.47 -18.61
N ARG A 61 -13.53 35.16 -18.70
CA ARG A 61 -12.94 34.33 -17.66
C ARG A 61 -11.71 33.64 -18.24
N SER A 62 -10.55 33.89 -17.66
CA SER A 62 -9.27 33.36 -18.16
C SER A 62 -9.06 33.66 -19.66
N GLY A 63 -9.47 34.85 -20.10
CA GLY A 63 -9.37 35.30 -21.50
C GLY A 63 -10.43 34.73 -22.45
N ARG A 64 -11.34 33.87 -21.99
CA ARG A 64 -12.44 33.33 -22.80
C ARG A 64 -13.73 34.12 -22.58
N PRO A 65 -14.50 34.45 -23.64
CA PRO A 65 -15.82 35.03 -23.49
C PRO A 65 -16.73 34.12 -22.64
N VAL A 66 -17.56 34.75 -21.81
CA VAL A 66 -18.58 34.07 -20.99
C VAL A 66 -19.93 34.26 -21.67
N ASP A 67 -20.72 33.19 -21.72
CA ASP A 67 -22.08 33.25 -22.26
C ASP A 67 -22.94 34.23 -21.44
N ARG A 68 -23.80 34.99 -22.13
CA ARG A 68 -24.53 36.12 -21.52
C ARG A 68 -25.42 35.71 -20.34
N ASP A 69 -25.98 34.50 -20.38
CA ASP A 69 -26.81 33.93 -19.32
C ASP A 69 -26.02 33.55 -18.06
N GLN A 70 -24.69 33.44 -18.14
CA GLN A 70 -23.81 33.10 -17.02
C GLN A 70 -23.14 34.31 -16.37
N ILE A 71 -23.30 35.51 -16.94
CA ILE A 71 -22.62 36.72 -16.48
C ILE A 71 -23.04 37.10 -15.06
N ASP A 72 -24.34 37.10 -14.77
CA ASP A 72 -24.87 37.47 -13.46
C ASP A 72 -24.39 36.51 -12.37
N ASP A 73 -24.47 35.21 -12.61
CA ASP A 73 -23.98 34.19 -11.68
C ASP A 73 -22.47 34.33 -11.45
N LEU A 74 -21.68 34.49 -12.52
CA LEU A 74 -20.23 34.68 -12.41
C LEU A 74 -19.89 35.95 -11.62
N PHE A 75 -20.62 37.04 -11.84
CA PHE A 75 -20.43 38.31 -11.15
C PHE A 75 -20.64 38.17 -9.64
N LEU A 76 -21.69 37.48 -9.20
CA LEU A 76 -21.98 37.28 -7.76
C LEU A 76 -20.83 36.56 -7.02
N TRP A 77 -20.10 35.69 -7.71
CA TRP A 77 -18.91 35.04 -7.17
C TRP A 77 -17.66 35.91 -7.24
N ALA A 78 -17.46 36.62 -8.36
CA ALA A 78 -16.25 37.40 -8.64
C ALA A 78 -16.21 38.74 -7.88
N VAL A 79 -17.36 39.40 -7.66
CA VAL A 79 -17.45 40.76 -7.09
C VAL A 79 -16.79 40.89 -5.72
N LYS A 80 -16.67 39.80 -4.96
CA LYS A 80 -16.05 39.76 -3.63
C LYS A 80 -14.52 39.82 -3.65
N GLN A 81 -13.91 39.77 -4.84
CA GLN A 81 -12.46 39.67 -5.01
C GLN A 81 -11.99 40.61 -6.14
N PRO A 82 -12.13 41.95 -5.96
CA PRO A 82 -11.60 42.91 -6.92
C PRO A 82 -10.07 42.84 -6.95
N ILE A 83 -9.50 43.02 -8.14
CA ILE A 83 -8.06 43.05 -8.37
C ILE A 83 -7.68 44.29 -9.18
N SER A 84 -6.40 44.68 -9.16
CA SER A 84 -5.90 45.73 -10.05
C SER A 84 -5.86 45.24 -11.50
N GLU A 85 -5.92 46.18 -12.45
CA GLU A 85 -5.73 45.90 -13.87
C GLU A 85 -4.38 45.22 -14.13
N GLU A 86 -3.30 45.68 -13.49
CA GLU A 86 -1.97 45.06 -13.57
C GLU A 86 -1.97 43.59 -13.10
N ALA A 87 -2.69 43.28 -12.02
CA ALA A 87 -2.80 41.91 -11.53
C ALA A 87 -3.63 41.03 -12.48
N PHE A 88 -4.67 41.61 -13.09
CA PHE A 88 -5.47 40.94 -14.13
C PHE A 88 -4.61 40.61 -15.36
N ASP A 89 -3.86 41.58 -15.88
CA ASP A 89 -3.01 41.40 -17.05
C ASP A 89 -1.88 40.41 -16.77
N ARG A 90 -1.27 40.45 -15.57
CA ARG A 90 -0.27 39.47 -15.14
C ARG A 90 -0.84 38.05 -15.13
N ALA A 91 -2.02 37.86 -14.54
CA ALA A 91 -2.67 36.55 -14.47
C ALA A 91 -3.11 36.07 -15.86
N LYS A 92 -3.65 36.97 -16.69
CA LYS A 92 -4.04 36.69 -18.09
C LYS A 92 -2.85 36.29 -18.96
N ALA A 93 -1.67 36.87 -18.70
CA ALA A 93 -0.41 36.49 -19.35
C ALA A 93 0.18 35.16 -18.83
N GLY A 94 -0.46 34.49 -17.87
CA GLY A 94 -0.01 33.20 -17.33
C GLY A 94 1.09 33.31 -16.25
N ASN A 95 1.41 34.52 -15.79
CA ASN A 95 2.47 34.79 -14.80
C ASN A 95 2.00 34.67 -13.33
N GLY A 96 0.83 34.04 -13.12
CA GLY A 96 0.25 33.82 -11.81
C GLY A 96 -0.12 35.11 -11.05
N TRP A 97 -0.27 34.98 -9.74
CA TRP A 97 -0.68 36.07 -8.85
C TRP A 97 0.49 36.49 -7.95
N ALA A 98 0.63 37.78 -7.66
CA ALA A 98 1.76 38.28 -6.85
C ALA A 98 1.71 37.82 -5.38
N ASP A 99 0.52 37.44 -4.89
CA ASP A 99 0.28 36.80 -3.60
C ASP A 99 0.50 35.28 -3.62
N GLU A 100 0.77 34.69 -4.80
CA GLU A 100 1.16 33.29 -4.96
C GLU A 100 2.66 33.19 -5.33
N PRO A 101 3.37 32.12 -4.91
CA PRO A 101 4.73 31.88 -5.39
C PRO A 101 4.74 31.79 -6.93
N GLU A 102 5.77 32.38 -7.54
CA GLU A 102 5.93 32.40 -9.00
C GLU A 102 5.84 30.98 -9.57
N ARG A 103 4.80 30.76 -10.38
CA ARG A 103 4.59 29.50 -11.07
C ARG A 103 5.67 29.41 -12.16
N PRO A 104 6.35 28.27 -12.35
CA PRO A 104 7.09 28.08 -13.59
C PRO A 104 6.09 28.22 -14.74
N ALA A 105 6.50 28.89 -15.83
CA ALA A 105 5.64 29.23 -16.96
C ALA A 105 4.67 28.09 -17.27
N ALA A 106 3.37 28.42 -17.32
CA ALA A 106 2.27 27.47 -17.43
C ALA A 106 2.65 26.26 -18.29
N GLY A 107 2.92 25.13 -17.63
CA GLY A 107 2.97 23.84 -18.27
C GLY A 107 1.57 23.59 -18.84
N ILE A 108 1.42 23.92 -20.12
CA ILE A 108 0.42 23.42 -21.06
C ILE A 108 -0.84 22.89 -20.35
N GLY A 109 -1.61 23.83 -19.81
CA GLY A 109 -2.86 23.55 -19.12
C GLY A 109 -4.02 23.67 -20.09
N HIS A 110 -4.64 22.54 -20.39
CA HIS A 110 -5.97 22.36 -20.98
C HIS A 110 -6.20 22.59 -22.49
N ASN A 111 -5.24 23.09 -23.27
CA ASN A 111 -5.48 23.38 -24.70
C ASN A 111 -4.33 23.01 -25.67
N SER A 112 -3.41 22.10 -25.34
CA SER A 112 -2.52 21.55 -26.37
C SER A 112 -3.21 20.44 -27.14
N GLY A 113 -3.71 20.78 -28.32
CA GLY A 113 -3.81 19.82 -29.42
C GLY A 113 -2.40 19.40 -29.83
N ALA A 114 -1.81 18.48 -29.08
CA ALA A 114 -0.69 17.62 -29.44
C ALA A 114 -0.57 16.56 -28.34
N GLU A 115 -0.53 15.29 -28.73
CA GLU A 115 -0.48 14.08 -27.91
C GLU A 115 0.73 14.05 -26.95
N ALA A 116 0.67 14.80 -25.85
CA ALA A 116 1.47 14.49 -24.68
C ALA A 116 0.69 13.43 -23.88
N ASP A 117 1.27 12.24 -23.74
CA ASP A 117 0.79 11.21 -22.83
C ASP A 117 0.56 11.82 -21.43
N GLU A 118 -0.56 11.51 -20.78
CA GLU A 118 -0.94 12.08 -19.48
C GLU A 118 0.16 11.82 -18.43
N TYR A 119 0.88 10.71 -18.59
CA TYR A 119 2.08 10.39 -17.81
C TYR A 119 3.20 11.42 -18.01
N GLU A 120 3.55 11.76 -19.25
CA GLU A 120 4.64 12.71 -19.55
C GLU A 120 4.30 14.12 -19.11
N ALA A 121 3.02 14.53 -19.25
CA ALA A 121 2.55 15.81 -18.72
C ALA A 121 2.72 15.88 -17.19
N LEU A 122 2.30 14.85 -16.47
CA LEU A 122 2.43 14.79 -15.01
C LEU A 122 3.90 14.69 -14.55
N ARG A 123 4.74 14.00 -15.33
CA ARG A 123 6.18 13.89 -15.09
C ARG A 123 6.88 15.24 -15.20
N ILE A 124 6.56 16.04 -16.21
CA ILE A 124 7.10 17.39 -16.38
C ILE A 124 6.71 18.27 -15.19
N GLU A 125 5.44 18.21 -14.77
CA GLU A 125 4.96 18.95 -13.59
C GLU A 125 5.71 18.56 -12.30
N TRP A 126 5.88 17.25 -12.06
CA TRP A 126 6.68 16.73 -10.95
C TRP A 126 8.11 17.26 -10.96
N LEU A 127 8.78 17.24 -12.11
CA LEU A 127 10.17 17.68 -12.20
C LEU A 127 10.30 19.17 -11.86
N GLY A 128 9.38 20.01 -12.32
CA GLY A 128 9.33 21.44 -11.99
C GLY A 128 9.10 21.69 -10.50
N GLU A 129 8.06 21.09 -9.92
CA GLU A 129 7.75 21.26 -8.49
C GLU A 129 8.85 20.67 -7.59
N ARG A 130 9.47 19.55 -7.99
CA ARG A 130 10.63 18.96 -7.29
C ARG A 130 11.81 19.92 -7.24
N GLU A 131 12.17 20.54 -8.37
CA GLU A 131 13.28 21.49 -8.42
C GLU A 131 13.04 22.68 -7.47
N GLN A 132 11.83 23.24 -7.50
CA GLN A 132 11.44 24.35 -6.65
C GLN A 132 11.44 23.98 -5.16
N ALA A 133 10.87 22.83 -4.81
CA ALA A 133 10.87 22.33 -3.44
C ALA A 133 12.29 22.09 -2.93
N LEU A 134 13.16 21.46 -3.73
CA LEU A 134 14.56 21.23 -3.37
C LEU A 134 15.35 22.53 -3.21
N ALA A 135 15.06 23.55 -4.03
CA ALA A 135 15.66 24.87 -3.85
C ALA A 135 15.19 25.54 -2.55
N PHE A 136 13.90 25.44 -2.24
CA PHE A 136 13.30 25.99 -1.02
C PHE A 136 13.89 25.35 0.25
N LEU A 137 14.13 24.03 0.23
CA LEU A 137 14.71 23.28 1.35
C LEU A 137 16.16 23.65 1.72
N LYS A 138 16.88 24.40 0.87
CA LYS A 138 18.28 24.82 1.14
C LYS A 138 18.40 25.85 2.26
N LYS A 139 17.30 26.50 2.64
CA LYS A 139 17.27 27.56 3.66
C LYS A 139 16.22 27.24 4.72
N PRO A 140 16.46 27.61 5.99
CA PRO A 140 15.43 27.49 7.02
C PRO A 140 14.28 28.46 6.74
N ILE A 141 13.07 28.05 7.10
CA ILE A 141 11.87 28.90 7.09
C ILE A 141 11.95 29.85 8.29
N VAL A 142 11.93 31.15 8.03
CA VAL A 142 12.04 32.19 9.07
C VAL A 142 10.81 33.10 9.14
N SER A 143 9.89 33.00 8.18
CA SER A 143 8.66 33.80 8.15
C SER A 143 7.40 32.96 7.94
N LYS A 144 6.24 33.54 8.28
CA LYS A 144 4.93 32.91 8.05
C LYS A 144 4.66 32.73 6.56
N GLU A 145 5.02 33.72 5.74
CA GLU A 145 4.83 33.69 4.28
C GLU A 145 5.65 32.56 3.65
N GLU A 146 6.86 32.30 4.17
CA GLU A 146 7.67 31.16 3.77
C GLU A 146 7.04 29.83 4.21
N ALA A 147 6.49 29.76 5.43
CA ALA A 147 5.75 28.58 5.89
C ALA A 147 4.50 28.30 5.04
N ASP A 148 3.75 29.33 4.65
CA ASP A 148 2.58 29.22 3.78
C ASP A 148 2.98 28.74 2.37
N LYS A 149 4.10 29.23 1.81
CA LYS A 149 4.67 28.73 0.55
C LYS A 149 5.06 27.25 0.64
N ALA A 150 5.68 26.84 1.74
CA ALA A 150 6.03 25.44 1.98
C ALA A 150 4.78 24.55 2.02
N ALA A 151 3.71 24.99 2.70
CA ALA A 151 2.44 24.26 2.78
C ALA A 151 1.77 24.11 1.40
N ILE A 152 1.80 25.16 0.57
CA ILE A 152 1.26 25.10 -0.80
C ILE A 152 2.07 24.12 -1.66
N SER A 153 3.40 24.19 -1.63
CA SER A 153 4.27 23.28 -2.37
C SER A 153 4.04 21.82 -1.93
N ALA A 154 3.97 21.56 -0.62
CA ALA A 154 3.64 20.23 -0.09
C ALA A 154 2.30 19.71 -0.60
N ARG A 155 1.27 20.57 -0.67
CA ARG A 155 -0.03 20.20 -1.24
C ARG A 155 0.05 19.86 -2.73
N ARG A 156 0.76 20.65 -3.54
CA ARG A 156 0.94 20.37 -4.97
C ARG A 156 1.64 19.04 -5.20
N LEU A 157 2.70 18.75 -4.44
CA LEU A 157 3.39 17.46 -4.48
C LEU A 157 2.46 16.29 -4.15
N LYS A 158 1.58 16.46 -3.15
CA LYS A 158 0.57 15.45 -2.81
C LYS A 158 -0.47 15.27 -3.93
N ASP A 159 -0.90 16.35 -4.56
CA ASP A 159 -1.88 16.29 -5.66
C ASP A 159 -1.28 15.64 -6.93
N ILE A 160 0.01 15.84 -7.19
CA ILE A 160 0.76 15.10 -8.23
C ILE A 160 0.78 13.60 -7.91
N ALA A 161 1.12 13.22 -6.68
CA ALA A 161 1.15 11.82 -6.25
C ALA A 161 -0.23 11.14 -6.39
N ASN A 162 -1.30 11.81 -5.94
CA ASN A 162 -2.66 11.29 -6.06
C ASN A 162 -3.10 11.10 -7.52
N ARG A 163 -2.73 12.03 -8.42
CA ARG A 163 -2.99 11.89 -9.86
C ARG A 163 -2.20 10.74 -10.47
N ALA A 164 -0.94 10.55 -10.07
CA ALA A 164 -0.14 9.42 -10.52
C ALA A 164 -0.74 8.07 -10.07
N ASP A 165 -1.18 7.96 -8.81
CA ASP A 165 -1.86 6.77 -8.29
C ASP A 165 -3.13 6.45 -9.08
N LYS A 166 -3.90 7.49 -9.43
CA LYS A 166 -5.12 7.34 -10.23
C LYS A 166 -4.81 6.85 -11.65
N LEU A 167 -3.90 7.51 -12.36
CA LEU A 167 -3.51 7.12 -13.73
C LEU A 167 -3.00 5.68 -13.75
N HIS A 168 -2.12 5.33 -12.83
CA HIS A 168 -1.62 3.97 -12.69
C HIS A 168 -2.74 2.96 -12.39
N ALA A 169 -3.70 3.30 -11.51
CA ALA A 169 -4.85 2.44 -11.23
C ALA A 169 -5.75 2.24 -12.46
N ASP A 170 -6.01 3.31 -13.21
CA ASP A 170 -6.84 3.32 -14.41
C ASP A 170 -6.19 2.51 -15.55
N GLU A 171 -4.89 2.68 -15.79
CA GLU A 171 -4.10 1.88 -16.74
C GLU A 171 -4.07 0.39 -16.35
N LYS A 172 -3.91 0.10 -15.06
CA LYS A 172 -3.80 -1.26 -14.54
C LYS A 172 -5.13 -1.99 -14.47
N ALA A 173 -6.25 -1.27 -14.30
CA ALA A 173 -7.59 -1.84 -14.16
C ALA A 173 -7.97 -2.85 -15.27
N PRO A 174 -7.86 -2.54 -16.58
CA PRO A 174 -8.19 -3.50 -17.64
C PRO A 174 -7.26 -4.72 -17.64
N VAL A 175 -6.00 -4.56 -17.24
CA VAL A 175 -5.04 -5.67 -17.12
C VAL A 175 -5.43 -6.59 -15.96
N LEU A 176 -5.82 -6.04 -14.81
CA LEU A 176 -6.29 -6.83 -13.67
C LEU A 176 -7.58 -7.58 -14.01
N VAL A 177 -8.50 -6.99 -14.76
CA VAL A 177 -9.71 -7.67 -15.23
C VAL A 177 -9.34 -8.84 -16.16
N LYS A 178 -8.42 -8.65 -17.09
CA LYS A 178 -7.92 -9.72 -17.97
C LYS A 178 -7.22 -10.82 -17.18
N ALA A 179 -6.35 -10.45 -16.23
CA ALA A 179 -5.66 -11.39 -15.35
C ALA A 179 -6.67 -12.23 -14.55
N ARG A 180 -7.66 -11.59 -13.91
CA ARG A 180 -8.73 -12.30 -13.17
C ARG A 180 -9.53 -13.24 -14.06
N LYS A 181 -9.81 -12.88 -15.31
CA LYS A 181 -10.50 -13.78 -16.26
C LYS A 181 -9.66 -15.01 -16.58
N ILE A 182 -8.36 -14.83 -16.79
CA ILE A 182 -7.41 -15.92 -17.00
C ILE A 182 -7.35 -16.79 -15.74
N ASP A 183 -7.15 -16.20 -14.58
CA ASP A 183 -7.09 -16.92 -13.30
C ASP A 183 -8.36 -17.74 -13.05
N SER A 184 -9.54 -17.14 -13.25
CA SER A 184 -10.82 -17.84 -13.09
C SER A 184 -10.97 -19.01 -14.07
N LYS A 185 -10.56 -18.85 -15.34
CA LYS A 185 -10.59 -19.94 -16.33
C LYS A 185 -9.75 -21.14 -15.89
N TRP A 186 -8.63 -20.90 -15.22
CA TRP A 186 -7.71 -21.95 -14.80
C TRP A 186 -7.90 -22.41 -13.36
N ARG A 187 -8.74 -21.74 -12.57
CA ARG A 187 -8.89 -22.01 -11.14
C ARG A 187 -9.27 -23.46 -10.87
N GLU A 188 -10.32 -23.95 -11.51
CA GLU A 188 -10.78 -25.33 -11.37
C GLU A 188 -9.63 -26.32 -11.63
N LEU A 189 -8.94 -26.17 -12.77
CA LEU A 189 -7.86 -27.07 -13.19
C LEU A 189 -6.57 -26.94 -12.36
N ARG A 190 -6.36 -25.82 -11.68
CA ARG A 190 -5.17 -25.59 -10.84
C ARG A 190 -5.40 -25.95 -9.38
N GLU A 191 -6.57 -25.61 -8.83
CA GLU A 191 -6.86 -25.70 -7.41
C GLU A 191 -7.59 -27.00 -7.06
N GLU A 192 -8.57 -27.45 -7.85
CA GLU A 192 -9.35 -28.64 -7.50
C GLU A 192 -8.54 -29.95 -7.59
N PRO A 193 -7.74 -30.21 -8.66
CA PRO A 193 -6.84 -31.36 -8.68
C PRO A 193 -5.83 -31.35 -7.53
N GLU A 194 -5.31 -30.18 -7.15
CA GLU A 194 -4.40 -30.07 -6.00
C GLU A 194 -5.13 -30.41 -4.70
N GLY A 195 -6.35 -29.90 -4.52
CA GLY A 195 -7.22 -30.23 -3.40
C GLY A 195 -7.50 -31.72 -3.30
N LEU A 196 -7.93 -32.34 -4.40
CA LEU A 196 -8.21 -33.78 -4.46
C LEU A 196 -6.94 -34.61 -4.25
N GLN A 197 -5.79 -34.20 -4.82
CA GLN A 197 -4.50 -34.85 -4.58
C GLN A 197 -4.13 -34.82 -3.09
N LYS A 198 -4.35 -33.70 -2.39
CA LYS A 198 -4.11 -33.59 -0.93
C LYS A 198 -5.03 -34.54 -0.15
N LEU A 199 -6.31 -34.64 -0.53
CA LEU A 199 -7.26 -35.58 0.09
C LEU A 199 -6.83 -37.04 -0.12
N LEU A 200 -6.45 -37.42 -1.34
CA LEU A 200 -5.94 -38.76 -1.65
C LEU A 200 -4.67 -39.08 -0.85
N LYS A 201 -3.73 -38.12 -0.73
CA LYS A 201 -2.53 -38.29 0.11
C LYS A 201 -2.87 -38.46 1.59
N ARG A 202 -3.87 -37.74 2.11
CA ARG A 202 -4.36 -37.93 3.49
C ARG A 202 -5.00 -39.31 3.67
N HIS A 203 -5.72 -39.80 2.66
CA HIS A 203 -6.29 -41.15 2.70
C HIS A 203 -5.19 -42.23 2.66
N GLN A 204 -4.15 -42.04 1.86
CA GLN A 204 -2.96 -42.91 1.84
C GLN A 204 -2.18 -42.88 3.15
N LEU A 205 -2.17 -41.73 3.85
CA LEU A 205 -1.44 -41.56 5.11
C LEU A 205 -1.88 -42.58 6.17
N ALA A 206 -3.19 -42.80 6.34
CA ALA A 206 -3.72 -43.73 7.33
C ALA A 206 -3.20 -45.16 7.10
N TRP A 207 -3.22 -45.61 5.84
CA TRP A 207 -2.68 -46.93 5.48
C TRP A 207 -1.17 -47.01 5.69
N LEU A 208 -0.41 -45.99 5.26
CA LEU A 208 1.05 -45.97 5.44
C LEU A 208 1.46 -45.93 6.92
N GLN A 209 0.70 -45.26 7.78
CA GLN A 209 0.90 -45.26 9.24
C GLN A 209 0.67 -46.65 9.83
N GLU A 210 -0.37 -47.35 9.37
CA GLU A 210 -0.64 -48.71 9.82
C GLU A 210 0.44 -49.70 9.34
N GLN A 211 0.92 -49.57 8.10
CA GLN A 211 2.06 -50.37 7.63
C GLN A 211 3.34 -50.08 8.41
N ASP A 212 3.57 -48.82 8.79
CA ASP A 212 4.71 -48.43 9.63
C ASP A 212 4.60 -49.01 11.04
N ARG A 213 3.38 -49.10 11.59
CA ARG A 213 3.13 -49.79 12.87
C ARG A 213 3.46 -51.27 12.78
N ILE A 214 2.93 -51.97 11.77
CA ILE A 214 3.17 -53.40 11.54
C ILE A 214 4.67 -53.68 11.36
N GLU A 215 5.36 -52.87 10.56
CA GLU A 215 6.79 -53.03 10.32
C GLU A 215 7.61 -52.80 11.60
N LYS A 216 7.25 -51.79 12.41
CA LYS A 216 7.90 -51.57 13.70
C LYS A 216 7.66 -52.72 14.67
N GLU A 217 6.49 -53.33 14.67
CA GLU A 217 6.19 -54.52 15.47
C GLU A 217 7.02 -55.72 15.03
N ARG A 218 7.13 -55.95 13.72
CA ARG A 218 8.00 -56.99 13.14
C ARG A 218 9.46 -56.80 13.55
N VAL A 219 9.98 -55.59 13.40
CA VAL A 219 11.36 -55.24 13.78
C VAL A 219 11.60 -55.45 15.27
N ARG A 220 10.66 -55.03 16.13
CA ARG A 220 10.75 -55.23 17.59
C ARG A 220 10.74 -56.71 17.98
N ALA A 221 9.87 -57.50 17.37
CA ALA A 221 9.79 -58.93 17.63
C ALA A 221 11.08 -59.66 17.19
N ALA A 222 11.58 -59.35 15.99
CA ALA A 222 12.83 -59.92 15.48
C ALA A 222 14.05 -59.50 16.33
N ALA A 223 14.11 -58.25 16.80
CA ALA A 223 15.17 -57.79 17.69
C ALA A 223 15.12 -58.48 19.06
N ALA A 224 13.93 -58.67 19.64
CA ALA A 224 13.75 -59.38 20.90
C ALA A 224 14.17 -60.87 20.77
N GLU A 225 13.84 -61.51 19.65
CA GLU A 225 14.26 -62.88 19.35
C GLU A 225 15.79 -62.99 19.22
N ALA A 226 16.42 -62.06 18.51
CA ALA A 226 17.87 -62.00 18.38
C ALA A 226 18.58 -61.79 19.72
N GLU A 227 17.99 -61.02 20.63
CA GLU A 227 18.50 -60.85 21.99
C GLU A 227 18.33 -62.12 22.82
N ARG A 228 17.17 -62.78 22.74
CA ARG A 228 16.89 -64.04 23.45
C ARG A 228 17.87 -65.14 23.04
N LEU A 229 18.06 -65.34 21.73
CA LEU A 229 18.99 -66.34 21.18
C LEU A 229 20.44 -66.06 21.58
N ARG A 230 20.85 -64.79 21.70
CA ARG A 230 22.18 -64.41 22.21
C ARG A 230 22.36 -64.79 23.67
N ARG A 231 21.38 -64.47 24.52
CA ARG A 231 21.42 -64.83 25.95
C ARG A 231 21.45 -66.35 26.14
N GLU A 232 20.62 -67.08 25.38
CA GLU A 232 20.62 -68.54 25.41
C GLU A 232 21.95 -69.14 24.93
N ALA A 233 22.59 -68.58 23.90
CA ALA A 233 23.91 -69.00 23.44
C ALA A 233 24.99 -68.78 24.51
N GLU A 234 24.98 -67.62 25.18
CA GLU A 234 25.89 -67.29 26.27
C GLU A 234 25.69 -68.20 27.48
N GLU A 235 24.44 -68.49 27.84
CA GLU A 235 24.12 -69.43 28.91
C GLU A 235 24.56 -70.86 28.57
N THR A 236 24.39 -71.32 27.33
CA THR A 236 24.85 -72.65 26.89
C THR A 236 26.38 -72.77 27.04
N LEU A 237 27.14 -71.75 26.61
CA LEU A 237 28.60 -71.71 26.78
C LEU A 237 29.03 -71.62 28.25
N SER A 238 28.25 -70.92 29.07
CA SER A 238 28.53 -70.74 30.50
C SER A 238 28.30 -72.02 31.31
N LYS A 239 27.23 -72.78 31.00
CA LYS A 239 26.85 -74.02 31.70
C LYS A 239 27.70 -75.22 31.32
N ALA A 240 28.18 -75.29 30.08
CA ALA A 240 29.01 -76.39 29.61
C ALA A 240 30.08 -75.90 28.61
N LYS A 241 31.35 -76.21 28.89
CA LYS A 241 32.50 -75.92 28.01
C LYS A 241 32.92 -77.17 27.24
N THR A 242 31.95 -77.83 26.60
CA THR A 242 32.18 -79.01 25.76
C THR A 242 32.10 -78.64 24.29
N PRO A 243 32.74 -79.40 23.38
CA PRO A 243 32.61 -79.18 21.93
C PRO A 243 31.16 -79.21 21.44
N GLU A 244 30.29 -79.99 22.07
CA GLU A 244 28.85 -80.01 21.77
C GLU A 244 28.15 -78.69 22.18
N ALA A 245 28.47 -78.15 23.35
CA ALA A 245 27.91 -76.88 23.82
C ALA A 245 28.41 -75.69 22.98
N GLU A 246 29.65 -75.74 22.48
CA GLU A 246 30.17 -74.76 21.53
C GLU A 246 29.43 -74.80 20.18
N ARG A 247 29.09 -76.00 19.69
CA ARG A 247 28.26 -76.15 18.47
C ARG A 247 26.85 -75.60 18.66
N GLU A 248 26.17 -75.99 19.74
CA GLU A 248 24.81 -75.52 20.05
C GLU A 248 24.75 -74.00 20.23
N ALA A 249 25.72 -73.42 20.95
CA ALA A 249 25.82 -71.97 21.08
C ALA A 249 26.15 -71.28 19.75
N GLY A 250 27.00 -71.89 18.91
CA GLY A 250 27.29 -71.40 17.56
C GLY A 250 26.06 -71.36 16.66
N GLU A 251 25.21 -72.38 16.71
CA GLU A 251 23.92 -72.43 15.99
C GLU A 251 22.95 -71.34 16.47
N LYS A 252 22.80 -71.17 17.79
CA LYS A 252 21.97 -70.09 18.37
C LYS A 252 22.49 -68.70 17.99
N LEU A 253 23.81 -68.51 17.96
CA LEU A 253 24.42 -67.26 17.54
C LEU A 253 24.22 -66.99 16.03
N ALA A 254 24.23 -68.03 15.20
CA ALA A 254 23.90 -67.92 13.78
C ALA A 254 22.43 -67.55 13.56
N ALA A 255 21.51 -68.20 14.28
CA ALA A 255 20.09 -67.87 14.28
C ALA A 255 19.83 -66.43 14.79
N ALA A 256 20.57 -65.97 15.81
CA ALA A 256 20.50 -64.60 16.30
C ALA A 256 20.91 -63.60 15.21
N LYS A 257 21.98 -63.87 14.45
CA LYS A 257 22.41 -63.01 13.33
C LYS A 257 21.39 -62.97 12.20
N GLU A 258 20.65 -64.04 11.96
CA GLU A 258 19.58 -64.06 10.96
C GLU A 258 18.37 -63.27 11.44
N ALA A 259 17.98 -63.41 12.71
CA ALA A 259 16.96 -62.58 13.34
C ALA A 259 17.33 -61.08 13.36
N GLU A 260 18.62 -60.73 13.52
CA GLU A 260 19.09 -59.34 13.38
C GLU A 260 18.92 -58.79 11.96
N ARG A 261 19.19 -59.60 10.92
CA ARG A 261 18.96 -59.20 9.53
C ARG A 261 17.49 -58.98 9.26
N GLU A 262 16.64 -59.84 9.81
CA GLU A 262 15.19 -59.64 9.77
C GLU A 262 14.77 -58.37 10.54
N ALA A 263 15.44 -57.98 11.62
CA ALA A 263 15.16 -56.73 12.34
C ALA A 263 15.52 -55.45 11.57
N GLU A 264 16.05 -55.54 10.35
CA GLU A 264 16.26 -54.35 9.51
C GLU A 264 14.91 -53.72 9.10
N TYR A 265 14.74 -52.43 9.43
CA TYR A 265 13.51 -51.71 9.14
C TYR A 265 13.35 -51.43 7.64
N ARG A 266 12.25 -51.91 7.07
CA ARG A 266 11.88 -51.71 5.67
C ARG A 266 10.81 -50.63 5.57
N ARG A 267 11.22 -49.42 5.17
CA ARG A 267 10.31 -48.27 5.07
C ARG A 267 9.10 -48.60 4.19
N PRO A 268 7.86 -48.55 4.73
CA PRO A 268 6.66 -48.78 3.93
C PRO A 268 6.53 -47.78 2.78
N GLN A 269 6.12 -48.27 1.61
CA GLN A 269 5.91 -47.48 0.41
C GLN A 269 4.60 -47.88 -0.28
N ALA A 270 4.01 -46.94 -0.99
CA ALA A 270 2.87 -47.17 -1.88
C ALA A 270 3.19 -46.67 -3.30
N GLY A 271 2.47 -47.19 -4.29
CA GLY A 271 2.52 -46.71 -5.67
C GLY A 271 3.55 -47.42 -6.56
N ARG A 272 3.42 -47.21 -7.87
CA ARG A 272 4.33 -47.74 -8.90
C ARG A 272 5.46 -46.75 -9.21
N THR A 273 6.41 -47.16 -10.05
CA THR A 273 7.49 -46.30 -10.55
C THR A 273 6.95 -44.96 -11.07
N GLY A 274 7.55 -43.85 -10.64
CA GLY A 274 7.09 -42.49 -10.95
C GLY A 274 6.01 -41.92 -10.03
N ALA A 275 5.37 -42.74 -9.19
CA ALA A 275 4.31 -42.33 -8.26
C ALA A 275 4.51 -42.89 -6.84
N LYS A 276 5.74 -43.22 -6.46
CA LYS A 276 6.05 -43.78 -5.14
C LYS A 276 5.82 -42.75 -4.03
N THR A 277 5.08 -43.14 -2.99
CA THR A 277 4.84 -42.35 -1.77
C THR A 277 5.30 -43.09 -0.53
N SER A 278 5.87 -42.36 0.44
CA SER A 278 6.29 -42.90 1.74
C SER A 278 6.16 -41.83 2.84
N LEU A 279 6.13 -42.25 4.10
CA LEU A 279 6.04 -41.33 5.24
C LEU A 279 7.29 -40.47 5.36
N ARG A 280 7.15 -39.14 5.48
CA ARG A 280 8.26 -38.21 5.72
C ARG A 280 8.09 -37.52 7.07
N THR A 281 9.15 -37.47 7.86
CA THR A 281 9.19 -36.72 9.11
C THR A 281 9.40 -35.23 8.83
N ARG A 282 8.53 -34.38 9.37
CA ARG A 282 8.70 -32.93 9.42
C ARG A 282 8.72 -32.47 10.87
N ARG A 283 9.61 -31.55 11.22
CA ARG A 283 9.60 -30.88 12.52
C ARG A 283 8.57 -29.75 12.49
N VAL A 284 7.62 -29.78 13.42
CA VAL A 284 6.60 -28.74 13.59
C VAL A 284 6.76 -28.19 15.00
N GLY A 285 6.93 -26.87 15.13
CA GLY A 285 6.97 -26.20 16.42
C GLY A 285 5.57 -26.11 17.00
N ARG A 286 5.42 -26.45 18.28
CA ARG A 286 4.22 -26.21 19.06
C ARG A 286 4.63 -25.38 20.27
N ILE A 287 3.98 -24.24 20.46
CA ILE A 287 4.15 -23.43 21.67
C ILE A 287 3.41 -24.18 22.79
N ILE A 288 4.14 -24.55 23.85
CA ILE A 288 3.62 -25.24 25.02
C ILE A 288 3.26 -24.20 26.10
N ASP A 289 4.14 -23.22 26.28
CA ASP A 289 4.00 -22.10 27.21
C ASP A 289 4.36 -20.82 26.44
N LEU A 290 3.39 -19.91 26.32
CA LEU A 290 3.54 -18.69 25.52
C LEU A 290 4.50 -17.70 26.19
N GLU A 291 4.42 -17.54 27.51
CA GLU A 291 5.22 -16.55 28.25
C GLU A 291 6.70 -16.93 28.20
N THR A 292 7.01 -18.19 28.46
CA THR A 292 8.37 -18.73 28.38
C THR A 292 8.91 -18.63 26.95
N PHE A 293 8.09 -18.95 25.95
CA PHE A 293 8.49 -18.83 24.55
C PHE A 293 8.80 -17.38 24.18
N LEU A 294 7.89 -16.44 24.47
CA LEU A 294 8.09 -15.02 24.19
C LEU A 294 9.31 -14.47 24.94
N ALA A 295 9.53 -14.84 26.20
CA ALA A 295 10.71 -14.45 26.95
C ALA A 295 12.02 -14.89 26.29
N SER A 296 12.02 -16.04 25.61
CA SER A 296 13.19 -16.56 24.89
C SER A 296 13.45 -15.89 23.54
N ILE A 297 12.43 -15.31 22.90
CA ILE A 297 12.53 -14.68 21.56
C ILE A 297 12.32 -13.16 21.56
N LYS A 298 12.08 -12.54 22.72
CA LYS A 298 11.80 -11.10 22.85
C LYS A 298 12.87 -10.19 22.22
N ASP A 299 14.11 -10.67 22.17
CA ASP A 299 15.23 -9.90 21.63
C ASP A 299 15.36 -10.01 20.11
N SER A 300 14.58 -10.88 19.46
CA SER A 300 14.54 -11.02 18.01
C SER A 300 13.92 -9.79 17.33
N GLN A 301 14.42 -9.44 16.14
CA GLN A 301 13.94 -8.28 15.40
C GLN A 301 12.46 -8.37 15.05
N GLU A 302 11.98 -9.56 14.69
CA GLU A 302 10.58 -9.78 14.31
C GLU A 302 9.62 -9.46 15.48
N ILE A 303 9.99 -9.83 16.71
CA ILE A 303 9.18 -9.51 17.89
C ILE A 303 9.25 -8.02 18.24
N LYS A 304 10.42 -7.39 18.10
CA LYS A 304 10.58 -5.94 18.32
C LYS A 304 9.73 -5.13 17.34
N ASP A 305 9.78 -5.46 16.05
CA ASP A 305 8.97 -4.79 15.02
C ASP A 305 7.46 -4.95 15.28
N ALA A 306 7.04 -6.13 15.74
CA ALA A 306 5.65 -6.38 16.12
C ALA A 306 5.24 -5.58 17.38
N ALA A 307 6.13 -5.50 18.37
CA ALA A 307 5.93 -4.71 19.58
C ALA A 307 5.85 -3.21 19.27
N ASP A 308 6.73 -2.67 18.42
CA ASP A 308 6.72 -1.27 18.00
C ASP A 308 5.44 -0.90 17.25
N LYS A 309 4.97 -1.76 16.34
CA LYS A 309 3.68 -1.58 15.66
C LYS A 309 2.50 -1.59 16.64
N ALA A 310 2.55 -2.48 17.64
CA ALA A 310 1.54 -2.52 18.67
C ALA A 310 1.57 -1.25 19.55
N CYS A 311 2.76 -0.80 19.94
CA CYS A 311 3.00 0.42 20.70
C CYS A 311 2.45 1.65 19.97
N ALA A 312 2.83 1.86 18.70
CA ALA A 312 2.35 2.99 17.89
C ALA A 312 0.82 3.00 17.75
N ARG A 313 0.20 1.82 17.58
CA ARG A 313 -1.26 1.69 17.52
C ARG A 313 -1.93 2.05 18.85
N LEU A 314 -1.37 1.64 19.98
CA LEU A 314 -1.87 1.96 21.31
C LEU A 314 -1.70 3.44 21.63
N ALA A 315 -0.56 4.04 21.26
CA ALA A 315 -0.30 5.47 21.42
C ALA A 315 -1.34 6.31 20.66
N LYS A 316 -1.61 5.95 19.40
CA LYS A 316 -2.65 6.61 18.59
C LYS A 316 -4.06 6.48 19.20
N ALA A 317 -4.34 5.41 19.91
CA ALA A 317 -5.60 5.19 20.62
C ALA A 317 -5.63 5.83 22.01
N ASN A 318 -4.55 6.47 22.44
CA ASN A 318 -4.36 7.02 23.79
C ASN A 318 -4.56 5.96 24.91
N VAL A 319 -4.10 4.73 24.67
CA VAL A 319 -4.17 3.62 25.65
C VAL A 319 -2.76 3.33 26.17
N ALA A 320 -2.49 3.72 27.41
CA ALA A 320 -1.23 3.40 28.08
C ALA A 320 -1.26 1.98 28.66
N VAL A 321 -0.16 1.26 28.49
CA VAL A 321 0.08 -0.07 29.09
C VAL A 321 1.41 -0.07 29.83
N PRO A 322 1.63 -0.97 30.81
CA PRO A 322 2.91 -1.05 31.52
C PRO A 322 4.10 -1.19 30.54
N GLY A 323 5.14 -0.36 30.74
CA GLY A 323 6.33 -0.34 29.88
C GLY A 323 6.21 0.56 28.64
N MET A 324 5.12 1.30 28.49
CA MET A 324 4.89 2.25 27.41
C MET A 324 4.71 3.66 27.98
N GLU A 325 5.35 4.65 27.35
CA GLU A 325 5.12 6.08 27.58
C GLU A 325 4.48 6.69 26.33
N ILE A 326 3.43 7.49 26.53
CA ILE A 326 2.81 8.27 25.44
C ILE A 326 3.42 9.66 25.50
N VAL A 327 4.16 10.03 24.46
CA VAL A 327 4.77 11.35 24.31
C VAL A 327 3.96 12.15 23.30
N GLU A 328 3.58 13.38 23.66
CA GLU A 328 2.92 14.32 22.74
C GLU A 328 3.97 14.99 21.84
N GLU A 329 4.00 14.59 20.57
CA GLU A 329 4.82 15.21 19.54
C GLU A 329 3.94 16.09 18.64
N ARG A 330 4.36 17.35 18.41
CA ARG A 330 3.69 18.26 17.47
C ARG A 330 4.41 18.20 16.14
N THR A 331 3.72 17.69 15.13
CA THR A 331 4.22 17.60 13.74
C THR A 331 3.37 18.45 12.81
N VAL A 332 3.93 18.83 11.66
CA VAL A 332 3.17 19.43 10.57
C VAL A 332 2.35 18.33 9.89
N VAL A 333 1.05 18.57 9.65
CA VAL A 333 0.08 17.59 9.11
C VAL A 333 -0.13 17.76 7.61
#